data_AF-A0A1S3IU42-F1
#
_entry.id   AF-A0A1S3IU42-F1
#
_cell.length_a   1.000
_cell.length_b   1.000
_cell.length_c   1.000
_cell.angle_alpha   90.00
_cell.angle_beta   90.00
_cell.angle_gamma   90.00
#
_symmetry.space_group_name_H-M   'P 1'
#
loop_
_entity.id
_entity.type
_entity.pdbx_description
1 polymer ?
#
loop_
_entity_poly.entity_id
_entity_poly.type
_entity_poly.pdbx_seq_one_letter_code
_entity_poly.pdbx_strand_id
1 'polypeptide(L)'
;SPHALCTNTLASFTCACHEGFLGDGFICEDIDECTSYIDSCDVNANCTNTVGNFTCTCHPGYTGDGHTCADINECLVDNGGCDTQASCTNTMGNFSCSCNYGYTGDGFTCVDFCDELSYVNISDSWRNVNLGAGTTSYCDSGDWVVQWYRVVPPAGTRLANECPPPDHCGSAYPAWYSGTEPTTPGEEIVGSVCTNLYECCRFPAAVTVRNCGLYLIYELPNPPTCNITYCTDD
;
A
#
# COMPACT_ATOMS: atom_id res chain seq x y z
N SER A 1 -21.22 54.33 0.64
CA SER A 1 -20.23 53.32 1.08
C SER A 1 -18.83 53.77 0.68
N PRO A 2 -17.76 53.43 1.43
CA PRO A 2 -16.38 53.62 0.96
C PRO A 2 -16.04 52.81 -0.31
N HIS A 3 -16.83 51.80 -0.66
CA HIS A 3 -16.66 50.96 -1.85
C HIS A 3 -17.62 51.32 -2.99
N ALA A 4 -17.95 52.61 -3.16
CA ALA A 4 -18.87 53.08 -4.18
C ALA A 4 -18.36 54.33 -4.91
N LEU A 5 -18.68 54.43 -6.20
CA LEU A 5 -18.49 55.61 -7.01
C LEU A 5 -19.80 56.42 -7.08
N CYS A 6 -19.79 57.67 -6.63
CA CYS A 6 -20.94 58.57 -6.70
C CYS A 6 -20.71 59.68 -7.73
N THR A 7 -21.70 59.89 -8.60
CA THR A 7 -21.68 60.93 -9.64
C THR A 7 -22.85 61.89 -9.43
N ASN A 8 -22.57 63.19 -9.43
CA ASN A 8 -23.60 64.21 -9.33
C ASN A 8 -24.47 64.24 -10.59
N THR A 9 -25.77 64.38 -10.41
CA THR A 9 -26.76 64.58 -11.47
C THR A 9 -27.38 65.97 -11.32
N LEU A 10 -28.16 66.42 -12.31
CA LEU A 10 -28.82 67.72 -12.23
C LEU A 10 -29.84 67.69 -11.07
N ALA A 11 -29.51 68.36 -9.97
CA ALA A 11 -30.25 68.43 -8.70
C ALA A 11 -30.21 67.18 -7.78
N SER A 12 -29.34 66.19 -8.02
CA SER A 12 -29.14 65.04 -7.12
C SER A 12 -27.76 64.38 -7.32
N PHE A 13 -27.58 63.15 -6.85
CA PHE A 13 -26.44 62.30 -7.13
C PHE A 13 -26.87 60.82 -7.22
N THR A 14 -26.14 60.02 -7.99
CA THR A 14 -26.33 58.57 -8.10
C THR A 14 -25.05 57.87 -7.72
N CYS A 15 -25.15 56.78 -6.94
CA CYS A 15 -24.01 55.98 -6.51
C CYS A 15 -24.13 54.56 -7.07
N ALA A 16 -22.99 53.94 -7.41
CA ALA A 16 -22.89 52.55 -7.77
C ALA A 16 -21.71 51.91 -7.02
N CYS A 17 -21.84 50.65 -6.61
CA CYS A 17 -20.74 49.93 -5.98
C CYS A 17 -19.58 49.74 -6.97
N HIS A 18 -18.34 49.67 -6.45
CA HIS A 18 -17.18 49.29 -7.26
C HIS A 18 -17.29 47.82 -7.73
N GLU A 19 -16.53 47.44 -8.76
CA GLU A 19 -16.41 46.03 -9.15
C GLU A 19 -15.94 45.18 -7.97
N GLY A 20 -16.46 43.96 -7.86
CA GLY A 20 -16.26 43.08 -6.69
C GLY A 20 -17.19 43.35 -5.50
N PHE A 21 -18.12 44.32 -5.60
CA PHE A 21 -19.06 44.65 -4.52
C PHE A 21 -20.52 44.68 -5.01
N LEU A 22 -21.44 44.22 -4.15
CA LEU A 22 -22.88 44.20 -4.40
C LEU A 22 -23.63 45.12 -3.43
N GLY A 23 -24.61 45.87 -3.94
CA GLY A 23 -25.47 46.73 -3.11
C GLY A 23 -26.12 47.86 -3.88
N ASP A 24 -26.62 48.86 -3.16
CA ASP A 24 -27.38 49.99 -3.71
C ASP A 24 -26.53 51.25 -3.97
N GLY A 25 -25.21 51.13 -3.84
CA GLY A 25 -24.25 52.25 -3.94
C GLY A 25 -24.11 53.06 -2.64
N PHE A 26 -25.05 52.95 -1.71
CA PHE A 26 -24.96 53.54 -0.38
C PHE A 26 -24.40 52.54 0.63
N ILE A 27 -24.85 51.29 0.54
CA ILE A 27 -24.29 50.10 1.17
C ILE A 27 -23.71 49.23 0.06
N CYS A 28 -22.45 48.81 0.20
CA CYS A 28 -21.79 47.91 -0.73
C CYS A 28 -21.05 46.88 0.10
N GLU A 29 -21.45 45.63 -0.07
CA GLU A 29 -20.84 44.47 0.57
C GLU A 29 -19.98 43.74 -0.45
N ASP A 30 -18.90 43.14 0.04
CA ASP A 30 -18.00 42.34 -0.76
C ASP A 30 -18.74 41.16 -1.39
N ILE A 31 -18.48 40.89 -2.67
CA ILE A 31 -18.96 39.67 -3.32
C ILE A 31 -17.96 38.58 -2.98
N ASP A 32 -18.41 37.51 -2.33
CA ASP A 32 -17.57 36.33 -2.17
C ASP A 32 -17.68 35.47 -3.44
N GLU A 33 -16.70 35.61 -4.34
CA GLU A 33 -16.70 34.90 -5.63
C GLU A 33 -16.59 33.39 -5.46
N CYS A 34 -15.95 32.92 -4.39
CA CYS A 34 -15.75 31.49 -4.10
C CYS A 34 -17.07 30.81 -3.71
N THR A 35 -17.88 31.44 -2.84
CA THR A 35 -19.18 30.90 -2.43
C THR A 35 -20.27 31.12 -3.48
N SER A 36 -20.06 32.12 -4.35
CA SER A 36 -20.94 32.43 -5.48
C SER A 36 -20.64 31.60 -6.73
N TYR A 37 -19.57 30.79 -6.71
CA TYR A 37 -19.11 29.95 -7.83
C TYR A 37 -18.82 30.74 -9.12
N ILE A 38 -18.26 31.94 -9.00
CA ILE A 38 -17.89 32.82 -10.13
C ILE A 38 -16.38 33.12 -10.16
N ASP A 39 -15.59 32.46 -9.32
CA ASP A 39 -14.15 32.65 -9.13
C ASP A 39 -13.29 32.24 -10.33
N SER A 40 -13.79 31.50 -11.32
CA SER A 40 -13.00 31.09 -12.49
C SER A 40 -11.65 30.40 -12.17
N CYS A 41 -11.47 29.86 -10.97
CA CYS A 41 -10.28 29.09 -10.61
C CYS A 41 -10.25 27.75 -11.38
N ASP A 42 -9.06 27.20 -11.56
CA ASP A 42 -8.90 25.84 -12.08
C ASP A 42 -9.56 24.81 -11.16
N VAL A 43 -10.02 23.67 -11.69
CA VAL A 43 -10.57 22.57 -10.89
C VAL A 43 -9.56 22.00 -9.89
N ASN A 44 -8.27 22.18 -10.16
CA ASN A 44 -7.17 21.81 -9.27
C ASN A 44 -6.64 23.01 -8.48
N ALA A 45 -7.47 24.01 -8.16
CA ALA A 45 -7.10 25.16 -7.36
C ALA A 45 -8.12 25.47 -6.26
N ASN A 46 -7.61 26.01 -5.14
CA ASN A 46 -8.42 26.60 -4.08
C ASN A 46 -8.68 28.07 -4.35
N CYS A 47 -9.95 28.47 -4.27
CA CYS A 47 -10.37 29.86 -4.25
C CYS A 47 -10.26 30.44 -2.83
N THR A 48 -9.73 31.65 -2.70
CA THR A 48 -9.74 32.44 -1.47
C THR A 48 -10.29 33.83 -1.77
N ASN A 49 -11.45 34.15 -1.17
CA ASN A 49 -12.07 35.45 -1.30
C ASN A 49 -11.23 36.53 -0.59
N THR A 50 -11.16 37.72 -1.20
CA THR A 50 -10.49 38.90 -0.65
C THR A 50 -11.40 40.12 -0.82
N VAL A 51 -11.13 41.22 -0.11
CA VAL A 51 -12.01 42.39 -0.23
C VAL A 51 -11.89 43.02 -1.62
N GLY A 52 -12.96 42.93 -2.40
CA GLY A 52 -13.13 43.46 -3.75
C GLY A 52 -12.54 42.60 -4.87
N ASN A 53 -12.10 41.37 -4.57
CA ASN A 53 -11.57 40.42 -5.56
C ASN A 53 -11.39 39.02 -4.91
N PHE A 54 -10.83 38.06 -5.63
CA PHE A 54 -10.43 36.77 -5.09
C PHE A 54 -9.05 36.35 -5.60
N THR A 55 -8.52 35.27 -5.04
CA THR A 55 -7.26 34.66 -5.48
C THR A 55 -7.45 33.16 -5.65
N CYS A 56 -6.82 32.61 -6.69
CA CYS A 56 -6.77 31.18 -6.94
C CYS A 56 -5.36 30.65 -6.64
N THR A 57 -5.28 29.49 -6.00
CA THR A 57 -3.99 28.83 -5.70
C THR A 57 -4.07 27.36 -6.05
N CYS A 58 -3.15 26.86 -6.89
CA CYS A 58 -3.15 25.44 -7.25
C CYS A 58 -3.06 24.54 -6.01
N HIS A 59 -3.73 23.39 -6.06
CA HIS A 59 -3.67 22.35 -5.05
C HIS A 59 -2.23 21.84 -4.88
N PRO A 60 -1.88 21.25 -3.71
CA PRO A 60 -0.64 20.52 -3.57
C PRO A 60 -0.46 19.47 -4.67
N GLY A 61 0.76 19.35 -5.20
CA GLY A 61 1.05 18.49 -6.37
C GLY A 61 0.78 19.14 -7.72
N TYR A 62 0.31 20.39 -7.76
CA TYR A 62 0.09 21.15 -9.00
C TYR A 62 0.86 22.46 -9.00
N THR A 63 1.21 22.95 -10.20
CA THR A 63 1.90 24.22 -10.42
C THR A 63 1.15 25.05 -11.46
N GLY A 64 1.20 26.37 -11.33
CA GLY A 64 0.49 27.28 -12.22
C GLY A 64 0.15 28.61 -11.55
N ASP A 65 -0.79 29.34 -12.14
CA ASP A 65 -1.27 30.64 -11.65
C ASP A 65 -2.59 30.54 -10.86
N GLY A 66 -3.10 29.33 -10.64
CA GLY A 66 -4.38 29.08 -9.96
C GLY A 66 -5.60 29.10 -10.89
N HIS A 67 -5.51 29.73 -12.06
CA HIS A 67 -6.52 29.67 -13.11
C HIS A 67 -6.20 28.62 -14.17
N THR A 68 -4.93 28.24 -14.28
CA THR A 68 -4.46 27.07 -15.03
C THR A 68 -3.45 26.33 -14.15
N CYS A 69 -3.81 25.12 -13.74
CA CYS A 69 -2.96 24.28 -12.91
C CYS A 69 -2.54 23.01 -13.67
N ALA A 70 -1.23 22.79 -13.74
CA ALA A 70 -0.64 21.59 -14.33
C ALA A 70 -0.08 20.69 -13.23
N ASP A 71 -0.24 19.38 -13.41
CA ASP A 71 0.34 18.36 -12.54
C ASP A 71 1.87 18.49 -12.48
N ILE A 72 2.42 18.43 -11.27
CA ILE A 72 3.87 18.36 -11.07
C ILE A 72 4.28 16.91 -11.21
N ASN A 73 5.22 16.62 -12.10
CA ASN A 73 5.78 15.28 -12.18
C ASN A 73 6.98 15.13 -11.22
N GLU A 74 6.73 14.63 -10.01
CA GLU A 74 7.77 14.50 -8.99
C GLU A 74 8.87 13.52 -9.40
N CYS A 75 8.57 12.53 -10.24
CA CYS A 75 9.55 11.54 -10.70
C CYS A 75 10.68 12.13 -11.55
N LEU A 76 10.51 13.33 -12.13
CA LEU A 76 11.54 13.98 -12.93
C LEU A 76 12.70 14.53 -12.10
N VAL A 77 12.50 14.72 -10.79
CA VAL A 77 13.52 15.24 -9.88
C VAL A 77 13.84 14.16 -8.85
N ASP A 78 15.10 13.74 -8.81
CA ASP A 78 15.61 12.74 -7.85
C ASP A 78 14.74 11.47 -7.76
N ASN A 79 14.14 11.04 -8.87
CA ASN A 79 13.22 9.89 -8.92
C ASN A 79 12.06 10.00 -7.90
N GLY A 80 11.58 11.21 -7.60
CA GLY A 80 10.56 11.43 -6.56
C GLY A 80 11.05 11.13 -5.13
N GLY A 81 12.36 10.94 -4.94
CA GLY A 81 12.94 10.46 -3.68
C GLY A 81 12.73 8.96 -3.43
N CYS A 82 12.28 8.19 -4.42
CA CYS A 82 12.18 6.73 -4.31
C CYS A 82 13.57 6.09 -4.12
N ASP A 83 13.61 4.90 -3.52
CA ASP A 83 14.84 4.13 -3.35
C ASP A 83 15.52 3.90 -4.71
N THR A 84 16.85 3.78 -4.71
CA THR A 84 17.64 3.38 -5.90
C THR A 84 17.19 2.06 -6.52
N GLN A 85 16.61 1.18 -5.70
CA GLN A 85 16.03 -0.10 -6.09
C GLN A 85 14.51 -0.01 -6.23
N ALA A 86 13.95 1.17 -6.50
CA ALA A 86 12.55 1.40 -6.79
C ALA A 86 12.33 2.21 -8.07
N SER A 87 11.14 2.07 -8.64
CA SER A 87 10.66 2.85 -9.78
C SER A 87 9.60 3.83 -9.33
N CYS A 88 9.75 5.10 -9.72
CA CYS A 88 8.74 6.14 -9.50
C CYS A 88 7.68 6.12 -10.60
N THR A 89 6.42 6.24 -10.21
CA THR A 89 5.28 6.41 -11.13
C THR A 89 4.52 7.67 -10.76
N ASN A 90 4.47 8.62 -11.70
CA ASN A 90 3.72 9.85 -11.52
C ASN A 90 2.21 9.61 -11.64
N THR A 91 1.43 10.31 -10.81
CA THR A 91 -0.03 10.29 -10.83
C THR A 91 -0.57 11.72 -10.73
N MET A 92 -1.86 11.93 -10.98
CA MET A 92 -2.41 13.28 -10.90
C MET A 92 -2.43 13.79 -9.45
N GLY A 93 -1.65 14.82 -9.15
CA GLY A 93 -1.49 15.47 -7.86
C GLY A 93 -0.60 14.74 -6.86
N ASN A 94 0.09 13.66 -7.28
CA ASN A 94 0.96 12.85 -6.42
C ASN A 94 1.83 11.89 -7.23
N PHE A 95 2.65 11.09 -6.57
CA PHE A 95 3.42 9.99 -7.17
C PHE A 95 3.44 8.78 -6.25
N SER A 96 3.92 7.65 -6.78
CA SER A 96 4.16 6.44 -6.00
C SER A 96 5.50 5.81 -6.33
N CYS A 97 6.10 5.17 -5.33
CA CYS A 97 7.32 4.39 -5.46
C CYS A 97 6.97 2.91 -5.35
N SER A 98 7.53 2.08 -6.24
CA SER A 98 7.42 0.61 -6.16
C SER A 98 8.79 -0.02 -6.21
N CYS A 99 9.13 -0.87 -5.25
CA CYS A 99 10.40 -1.60 -5.29
C CYS A 99 10.51 -2.41 -6.58
N ASN A 100 11.70 -2.40 -7.17
CA ASN A 100 12.03 -3.17 -8.35
C ASN A 100 11.98 -4.67 -8.03
N TYR A 101 11.84 -5.48 -9.07
CA TYR A 101 11.93 -6.93 -8.94
C TYR A 101 13.22 -7.35 -8.22
N GLY A 102 13.11 -8.27 -7.26
CA GLY A 102 14.21 -8.62 -6.36
C GLY A 102 14.13 -7.95 -4.98
N TYR A 103 13.30 -6.92 -4.83
CA TYR A 103 13.25 -6.10 -3.62
C TYR A 103 11.84 -6.01 -3.03
N THR A 104 11.77 -5.71 -1.74
CA THR A 104 10.53 -5.49 -0.99
C THR A 104 10.67 -4.29 -0.06
N GLY A 105 9.55 -3.66 0.29
CA GLY A 105 9.51 -2.43 1.08
C GLY A 105 8.39 -1.49 0.64
N ASP A 106 8.46 -0.24 1.07
CA ASP A 106 7.47 0.81 0.76
C ASP A 106 7.81 1.63 -0.50
N GLY A 107 8.89 1.28 -1.20
CA GLY A 107 9.38 1.97 -2.39
C GLY A 107 10.31 3.15 -2.09
N PHE A 108 10.29 3.70 -0.88
CA PHE A 108 11.26 4.69 -0.41
C PHE A 108 12.44 4.03 0.31
N THR A 109 12.19 2.87 0.91
CA THR A 109 13.20 1.94 1.40
C THR A 109 12.93 0.59 0.77
N CYS A 110 13.90 0.08 0.02
CA CYS A 110 13.81 -1.23 -0.61
C CYS A 110 14.96 -2.13 -0.12
N VAL A 111 14.61 -3.31 0.38
CA VAL A 111 15.57 -4.34 0.80
C VAL A 111 15.46 -5.54 -0.12
N ASP A 112 16.58 -6.23 -0.34
CA ASP A 112 16.57 -7.50 -1.06
C ASP A 112 15.62 -8.46 -0.34
N PHE A 113 14.65 -9.04 -1.05
CA PHE A 113 13.69 -9.94 -0.41
C PHE A 113 14.34 -11.25 0.09
N CYS A 114 15.57 -11.53 -0.33
CA CYS A 114 16.38 -12.65 0.14
C CYS A 114 17.31 -12.27 1.29
N ASP A 115 17.32 -11.02 1.74
CA ASP A 115 18.02 -10.61 2.95
C ASP A 115 17.44 -11.30 4.18
N GLU A 116 18.26 -11.61 5.18
CA GLU A 116 17.85 -12.30 6.41
C GLU A 116 16.82 -11.52 7.23
N LEU A 117 16.72 -10.20 7.03
CA LEU A 117 15.71 -9.36 7.67
C LEU A 117 14.34 -9.42 6.97
N SER A 118 14.27 -10.00 5.77
CA SER A 118 13.06 -10.06 4.94
C SER A 118 12.19 -11.28 5.21
N TYR A 119 12.65 -12.24 6.03
CA TYR A 119 11.92 -13.47 6.34
C TYR A 119 12.18 -13.98 7.77
N VAL A 120 11.33 -14.89 8.24
CA VAL A 120 11.50 -15.60 9.52
C VAL A 120 11.89 -17.05 9.30
N ASN A 121 12.85 -17.54 10.07
CA ASN A 121 13.29 -18.93 9.99
C ASN A 121 12.29 -19.89 10.66
N ILE A 122 11.79 -20.86 9.90
CA ILE A 122 11.10 -22.05 10.41
C ILE A 122 12.16 -23.09 10.78
N SER A 123 12.24 -23.44 12.07
CA SER A 123 13.26 -24.36 12.62
C SER A 123 12.63 -25.52 13.41
N ASP A 124 13.44 -26.46 13.87
CA ASP A 124 13.04 -27.66 14.62
C ASP A 124 12.20 -27.42 15.88
N SER A 125 12.29 -26.24 16.51
CA SER A 125 11.43 -25.90 17.65
C SER A 125 9.95 -25.90 17.26
N TRP A 126 9.66 -25.75 15.96
CA TRP A 126 8.31 -25.83 15.39
C TRP A 126 7.93 -27.27 15.00
N ARG A 127 8.90 -28.17 14.77
CA ARG A 127 8.66 -29.62 14.56
C ARG A 127 8.42 -30.37 15.88
N ASN A 128 9.06 -29.93 16.97
CA ASN A 128 9.09 -30.66 18.24
C ASN A 128 7.91 -30.33 19.16
N VAL A 129 6.70 -30.72 18.77
CA VAL A 129 5.73 -31.16 19.78
C VAL A 129 5.84 -32.68 19.85
N ASN A 130 6.80 -33.17 20.63
CA ASN A 130 6.82 -34.58 21.06
C ASN A 130 5.58 -34.84 21.91
N LEU A 131 4.42 -35.11 21.28
CA LEU A 131 3.25 -35.63 21.97
C LEU A 131 3.43 -37.15 22.14
N GLY A 132 4.26 -37.51 23.12
CA GLY A 132 4.20 -38.83 23.71
C GLY A 132 2.75 -39.09 24.14
N ALA A 133 2.08 -40.01 23.45
CA ALA A 133 0.77 -40.58 23.78
C ALA A 133 -0.22 -39.60 24.46
N GLY A 134 -0.75 -38.62 23.72
CA GLY A 134 -1.78 -37.73 24.27
C GLY A 134 -2.20 -36.63 23.31
N THR A 135 -3.22 -36.89 22.50
CA THR A 135 -3.86 -35.91 21.61
C THR A 135 -4.71 -34.92 22.42
N THR A 136 -4.10 -33.86 22.92
CA THR A 136 -4.82 -32.60 23.20
C THR A 136 -3.84 -31.43 23.12
N SER A 137 -3.51 -30.98 21.91
CA SER A 137 -2.94 -29.66 21.69
C SER A 137 -3.99 -28.81 20.98
N TYR A 138 -4.64 -27.95 21.75
CA TYR A 138 -5.47 -26.86 21.24
C TYR A 138 -4.64 -26.03 20.25
N CYS A 139 -5.29 -25.51 19.22
CA CYS A 139 -4.74 -24.54 18.26
C CYS A 139 -3.77 -23.61 18.99
N ASP A 140 -2.47 -23.71 18.70
CA ASP A 140 -1.47 -22.89 19.38
C ASP A 140 -1.85 -21.42 19.19
N SER A 141 -2.08 -20.75 20.31
CA SER A 141 -2.50 -19.35 20.38
C SER A 141 -1.32 -18.39 20.19
N GLY A 142 -0.48 -18.66 19.18
CA GLY A 142 0.57 -17.75 18.73
C GLY A 142 0.17 -17.13 17.40
N ASP A 143 0.00 -15.81 17.36
CA ASP A 143 -0.32 -15.05 16.14
C ASP A 143 0.69 -15.35 15.02
N TRP A 144 0.34 -16.19 14.04
CA TRP A 144 1.06 -16.20 12.78
C TRP A 144 0.60 -14.97 11.99
N VAL A 145 1.55 -14.07 11.73
CA VAL A 145 1.36 -12.97 10.80
C VAL A 145 1.71 -13.48 9.40
N VAL A 146 0.91 -13.07 8.40
CA VAL A 146 1.24 -13.30 7.00
C VAL A 146 2.56 -12.58 6.72
N GLN A 147 3.62 -13.35 6.48
CA GLN A 147 4.96 -12.87 6.20
C GLN A 147 5.76 -13.96 5.47
N TRP A 148 6.99 -13.63 5.08
CA TRP A 148 7.89 -14.57 4.44
C TRP A 148 8.60 -15.46 5.44
N TYR A 149 8.71 -16.74 5.10
CA TYR A 149 9.37 -17.74 5.93
C TYR A 149 10.43 -18.52 5.13
N ARG A 150 11.55 -18.82 5.78
CA ARG A 150 12.60 -19.71 5.24
C ARG A 150 12.66 -20.99 6.07
N VAL A 151 12.68 -22.13 5.39
CA VAL A 151 12.96 -23.41 6.04
C VAL A 151 14.46 -23.57 6.23
N VAL A 152 14.92 -23.76 7.46
CA VAL A 152 16.36 -23.88 7.78
C VAL A 152 16.68 -25.18 8.53
N PRO A 153 17.84 -25.82 8.29
CA PRO A 153 18.23 -27.03 9.00
C PRO A 153 18.16 -26.88 10.54
N PRO A 154 17.78 -27.94 11.29
CA PRO A 154 17.49 -29.31 10.86
C PRO A 154 16.07 -29.49 10.29
N ALA A 155 15.34 -28.37 10.21
CA ALA A 155 14.14 -28.05 9.44
C ALA A 155 14.00 -28.66 8.05
N GLY A 156 15.03 -29.25 7.47
CA GLY A 156 15.08 -29.50 6.04
C GLY A 156 15.50 -28.24 5.29
N THR A 157 15.25 -28.24 3.98
CA THR A 157 15.67 -27.13 3.10
C THR A 157 14.51 -26.48 2.33
N ARG A 158 13.33 -27.09 2.37
CA ARG A 158 12.11 -26.68 1.67
C ARG A 158 10.88 -27.24 2.35
N LEU A 159 9.71 -26.70 2.03
CA LEU A 159 8.44 -27.31 2.42
C LEU A 159 8.31 -28.68 1.74
N ALA A 160 7.69 -29.62 2.44
CA ALA A 160 7.41 -30.94 1.86
C ALA A 160 6.59 -30.76 0.58
N ASN A 161 6.93 -31.49 -0.48
CA ASN A 161 6.22 -31.41 -1.78
C ASN A 161 5.21 -32.55 -1.99
N GLU A 162 5.23 -33.52 -1.09
CA GLU A 162 4.32 -34.65 -1.05
C GLU A 162 3.58 -34.67 0.29
N CYS A 163 2.48 -35.40 0.33
CA CYS A 163 1.73 -35.57 1.55
C CYS A 163 2.55 -36.41 2.55
N PRO A 164 3.03 -35.81 3.65
CA PRO A 164 3.93 -36.47 4.56
C PRO A 164 3.19 -37.58 5.33
N PRO A 165 3.85 -38.71 5.65
CA PRO A 165 3.26 -39.73 6.51
C PRO A 165 2.87 -39.14 7.88
N PRO A 166 1.84 -39.69 8.57
CA PRO A 166 1.31 -39.12 9.82
C PRO A 166 2.33 -38.94 10.96
N ASP A 167 3.44 -39.67 10.92
CA ASP A 167 4.54 -39.66 11.88
C ASP A 167 5.70 -38.72 11.51
N HIS A 168 5.65 -38.09 10.33
CA HIS A 168 6.70 -37.17 9.84
C HIS A 168 6.32 -35.69 10.03
N CYS A 169 5.22 -35.42 10.73
CA CYS A 169 4.71 -34.08 10.99
C CYS A 169 4.43 -33.87 12.48
N GLY A 170 4.93 -32.74 13.02
CA GLY A 170 4.79 -32.40 14.44
C GLY A 170 3.41 -31.89 14.89
N SER A 171 2.38 -31.90 14.03
CA SER A 171 1.08 -31.29 14.34
C SER A 171 -0.14 -32.06 13.84
N ALA A 172 -1.30 -31.72 14.40
CA ALA A 172 -2.59 -32.24 13.98
C ALA A 172 -3.12 -31.66 12.65
N TYR A 173 -2.40 -30.73 12.03
CA TYR A 173 -2.84 -30.11 10.78
C TYR A 173 -1.63 -29.66 9.96
N PRO A 174 -0.89 -30.60 9.33
CA PRO A 174 0.32 -30.26 8.59
C PRO A 174 0.02 -29.55 7.27
N ALA A 175 0.85 -28.58 6.89
CA ALA A 175 0.90 -28.04 5.53
C ALA A 175 2.10 -28.58 4.75
N TRP A 176 1.87 -28.85 3.47
CA TRP A 176 2.91 -29.14 2.48
C TRP A 176 2.63 -28.31 1.22
N TYR A 177 3.69 -28.06 0.46
CA TYR A 177 3.63 -27.37 -0.81
C TYR A 177 3.11 -28.31 -1.91
N SER A 178 2.21 -27.80 -2.73
CA SER A 178 1.64 -28.49 -3.88
C SER A 178 1.72 -27.54 -5.07
N GLY A 179 2.66 -27.82 -5.96
CA GLY A 179 2.93 -27.01 -7.15
C GLY A 179 4.34 -27.27 -7.68
N THR A 180 4.68 -26.66 -8.81
CA THR A 180 6.07 -26.50 -9.23
C THR A 180 6.74 -25.48 -8.31
N GLU A 181 8.00 -25.63 -7.92
CA GLU A 181 8.79 -24.61 -7.20
C GLU A 181 9.53 -23.70 -8.20
N PRO A 182 9.85 -22.44 -7.83
CA PRO A 182 10.59 -21.55 -8.72
C PRO A 182 12.02 -22.07 -8.90
N THR A 183 12.51 -22.08 -10.13
CA THR A 183 13.78 -22.74 -10.51
C THR A 183 14.94 -21.78 -10.69
N THR A 184 14.65 -20.52 -11.02
CA THR A 184 15.65 -19.50 -11.30
C THR A 184 15.73 -18.50 -10.14
N PRO A 185 16.93 -18.06 -9.71
CA PRO A 185 17.06 -17.05 -8.67
C PRO A 185 16.28 -15.78 -9.03
N GLY A 186 15.51 -15.28 -8.07
CA GLY A 186 14.59 -14.17 -8.24
C GLY A 186 13.17 -14.59 -8.64
N GLU A 187 12.99 -15.75 -9.27
CA GLU A 187 11.68 -16.22 -9.75
C GLU A 187 10.69 -16.35 -8.60
N GLU A 188 9.49 -15.81 -8.85
CA GLU A 188 8.34 -15.87 -7.97
C GLU A 188 7.23 -16.63 -8.66
N ILE A 189 6.61 -17.55 -7.93
CA ILE A 189 5.44 -18.27 -8.42
C ILE A 189 4.39 -18.40 -7.31
N VAL A 190 3.13 -18.50 -7.74
CA VAL A 190 2.02 -18.81 -6.85
C VAL A 190 1.76 -20.30 -6.91
N GLY A 191 1.98 -20.98 -5.79
CA GLY A 191 1.61 -22.38 -5.60
C GLY A 191 0.41 -22.52 -4.66
N SER A 192 0.18 -23.75 -4.22
CA SER A 192 -0.83 -24.06 -3.21
C SER A 192 -0.17 -24.75 -2.03
N VAL A 193 -0.45 -24.31 -0.80
CA VAL A 193 -0.28 -25.17 0.37
C VAL A 193 -1.53 -25.99 0.58
N CYS A 194 -1.34 -27.24 0.97
CA CYS A 194 -2.41 -28.21 1.20
C CYS A 194 -2.35 -28.72 2.63
N THR A 195 -3.51 -28.94 3.25
CA THR A 195 -3.58 -29.32 4.67
C THR A 195 -4.64 -30.38 4.92
N ASN A 196 -4.28 -31.47 5.62
CA ASN A 196 -5.12 -32.53 6.23
C ASN A 196 -4.25 -33.66 6.81
N LEU A 197 -4.70 -34.33 7.87
CA LEU A 197 -4.07 -35.56 8.41
C LEU A 197 -4.39 -36.85 7.62
N TYR A 198 -5.59 -36.94 7.04
CA TYR A 198 -6.13 -38.19 6.48
C TYR A 198 -6.33 -38.14 4.96
N GLU A 199 -6.74 -36.97 4.44
CA GLU A 199 -7.01 -36.76 3.01
C GLU A 199 -6.31 -35.50 2.53
N CYS A 200 -5.17 -35.70 1.89
CA CYS A 200 -4.31 -34.64 1.40
C CYS A 200 -5.10 -33.56 0.60
N CYS A 201 -4.79 -32.28 0.82
CA CYS A 201 -5.36 -31.13 0.10
C CYS A 201 -6.85 -30.85 0.33
N ARG A 202 -7.37 -31.12 1.54
CA ARG A 202 -8.76 -30.77 1.87
C ARG A 202 -8.98 -29.26 2.05
N PHE A 203 -7.94 -28.54 2.46
CA PHE A 203 -8.00 -27.09 2.62
C PHE A 203 -6.79 -26.46 1.91
N PRO A 204 -6.91 -26.20 0.60
CA PRO A 204 -5.88 -25.53 -0.16
C PRO A 204 -5.87 -24.03 0.16
N ALA A 205 -4.69 -23.45 0.24
CA ALA A 205 -4.50 -22.00 0.29
C ALA A 205 -3.38 -21.59 -0.68
N ALA A 206 -3.52 -20.41 -1.29
CA ALA A 206 -2.47 -19.89 -2.17
C ALA A 206 -1.25 -19.49 -1.33
N VAL A 207 -0.07 -19.84 -1.82
CA VAL A 207 1.21 -19.46 -1.22
C VAL A 207 2.09 -18.88 -2.31
N THR A 208 2.79 -17.80 -1.99
CA THR A 208 3.80 -17.25 -2.89
C THR A 208 5.15 -17.85 -2.53
N VAL A 209 5.90 -18.35 -3.52
CA VAL A 209 7.24 -18.93 -3.31
C VAL A 209 8.24 -18.15 -4.12
N ARG A 210 9.37 -17.80 -3.50
CA ARG A 210 10.49 -17.10 -4.14
C ARG A 210 11.77 -17.91 -4.04
N ASN A 211 12.57 -17.85 -5.10
CA ASN A 211 13.88 -18.49 -5.15
C ASN A 211 15.00 -17.49 -4.83
N CYS A 212 15.72 -17.73 -3.73
CA CYS A 212 16.88 -16.94 -3.30
C CYS A 212 18.22 -17.52 -3.77
N GLY A 213 18.19 -18.34 -4.82
CA GLY A 213 19.32 -19.08 -5.37
C GLY A 213 19.70 -20.30 -4.56
N LEU A 214 20.06 -20.12 -3.29
CA LEU A 214 20.50 -21.21 -2.40
C LEU A 214 19.36 -21.85 -1.59
N TYR A 215 18.26 -21.13 -1.42
CA TYR A 215 17.10 -21.56 -0.64
C TYR A 215 15.83 -20.93 -1.21
N LEU A 216 14.68 -21.44 -0.75
CA LEU A 216 13.38 -20.89 -1.06
C LEU A 216 12.81 -20.18 0.17
N ILE A 217 12.01 -19.15 -0.08
CA ILE A 217 11.18 -18.50 0.94
C ILE A 217 9.72 -18.57 0.52
N TYR A 218 8.83 -18.65 1.50
CA TYR A 218 7.41 -18.89 1.32
C TYR A 218 6.60 -17.82 2.06
N GLU A 219 5.71 -17.12 1.36
CA GLU A 219 4.73 -16.22 1.95
C GLU A 219 3.50 -17.04 2.36
N LEU A 220 3.49 -17.44 3.62
CA LEU A 220 2.51 -18.41 4.10
C LEU A 220 1.26 -17.67 4.60
N PRO A 221 0.06 -18.00 4.08
CA PRO A 221 -1.18 -17.38 4.52
C PRO A 221 -1.57 -17.89 5.91
N ASN A 222 -2.40 -17.12 6.61
CA ASN A 222 -3.06 -17.64 7.80
C ASN A 222 -4.17 -18.64 7.36
N PRO A 223 -4.11 -19.91 7.77
CA PRO A 223 -5.14 -20.90 7.47
C PRO A 223 -6.52 -20.53 8.03
N PRO A 224 -7.60 -21.07 7.44
CA PRO A 224 -8.98 -20.62 7.71
C PRO A 224 -9.52 -20.96 9.11
N THR A 225 -8.86 -21.86 9.88
CA THR A 225 -9.43 -22.38 11.13
C THR A 225 -8.47 -22.45 12.33
N CYS A 226 -7.15 -22.56 12.11
CA CYS A 226 -6.16 -22.70 13.17
C CYS A 226 -4.74 -22.56 12.62
N ASN A 227 -3.80 -22.07 13.42
CA ASN A 227 -2.38 -22.05 13.03
C ASN A 227 -1.87 -23.45 12.66
N ILE A 228 -1.19 -23.52 11.53
CA ILE A 228 -0.68 -24.75 10.93
C ILE A 228 0.81 -24.88 11.21
N THR A 229 1.25 -26.10 11.52
CA THR A 229 2.68 -26.42 11.46
C THR A 229 2.99 -26.97 10.09
N TYR A 230 4.11 -26.55 9.52
CA TYR A 230 4.54 -26.98 8.19
C TYR A 230 5.40 -28.22 8.28
N CYS A 231 5.25 -29.10 7.28
CA CYS A 231 6.16 -30.22 7.09
C CYS A 231 7.15 -29.87 5.99
N THR A 232 8.30 -30.50 6.08
CA THR A 232 9.51 -30.11 5.36
C THR A 232 10.20 -31.38 4.90
N ASP A 233 10.80 -31.36 3.71
CA ASP A 233 11.58 -32.51 3.23
C ASP A 233 12.82 -32.72 4.13
N ASP A 234 13.11 -33.97 4.49
CA ASP A 234 14.32 -34.36 5.24
C ASP A 234 15.59 -34.35 4.36
#